data_AF-A0A2N0QNQ4-F1
#
_entry.id   AF-A0A2N0QNQ4-F1
#
_cell.length_a   1.000
_cell.length_b   1.000
_cell.length_c   1.000
_cell.angle_alpha   90.00
_cell.angle_beta   90.00
_cell.angle_gamma   90.00
#
_symmetry.space_group_name_H-M   'P 1'
#
loop_
_entity.id
_entity.type
_entity.pdbx_description
1 polymer ?
#
loop_
_entity_poly.entity_id
_entity_poly.type
_entity_poly.pdbx_seq_one_letter_code
_entity_poly.pdbx_strand_id
1 'polypeptide(L)'
;TITSILNCDYPSLEILIIDDGSTDNTASIIDNNFSKCRNVRYIYKENGGKASALNLGIEKAIGDVIVTIDADTIFTNSTINHLVNPFSDPLVAAVS
;
A
#
# COMPACT_ATOMS: atom_id res chain seq x y z
N THR A 1 -5.94 5.87 -6.88
CA THR A 1 -5.52 5.15 -5.66
C THR A 1 -4.12 5.54 -5.21
N ILE A 2 -3.03 5.21 -5.92
CA ILE A 2 -1.66 5.54 -5.46
C ILE A 2 -1.47 7.05 -5.23
N THR A 3 -1.91 7.89 -6.19
CA THR A 3 -1.82 9.35 -6.08
C THR A 3 -2.60 9.91 -4.88
N SER A 4 -3.76 9.35 -4.53
CA SER A 4 -4.52 9.82 -3.36
C SER A 4 -3.82 9.50 -2.05
N ILE A 5 -3.09 8.38 -1.98
CA ILE A 5 -2.33 7.99 -0.79
C ILE A 5 -1.06 8.85 -0.67
N LEU A 6 -0.40 9.13 -1.78
CA LEU A 6 0.76 10.05 -1.81
C LEU A 6 0.41 11.48 -1.38
N ASN A 7 -0.86 11.87 -1.50
CA ASN A 7 -1.35 13.17 -1.05
C ASN A 7 -1.81 13.17 0.42
N CYS A 8 -1.76 12.03 1.11
CA CYS A 8 -2.07 12.00 2.53
C CYS A 8 -1.00 12.74 3.34
N ASP A 9 -1.45 13.48 4.35
CA ASP A 9 -0.56 14.24 5.24
C ASP A 9 -0.05 13.32 6.35
N TYR A 10 0.82 12.38 5.98
CA TYR A 10 1.49 11.46 6.90
C TYR A 10 2.99 11.41 6.60
N PRO A 11 3.86 11.69 7.59
CA PRO A 11 5.27 11.99 7.34
C PRO A 11 6.12 10.79 6.90
N SER A 12 5.71 9.57 7.26
CA SER A 12 6.48 8.35 7.00
C SER A 12 5.59 7.27 6.42
N LEU A 13 5.49 7.24 5.09
CA LEU A 13 4.66 6.30 4.36
C LEU A 13 5.53 5.42 3.46
N GLU A 14 5.30 4.11 3.49
CA GLU A 14 5.74 3.17 2.48
C GLU A 14 4.52 2.69 1.68
N ILE A 15 4.62 2.66 0.35
CA ILE A 15 3.60 2.13 -0.55
C ILE A 15 4.19 0.93 -1.27
N LEU A 16 3.65 -0.26 -1.00
CA LEU A 16 3.96 -1.48 -1.74
C LEU A 16 2.84 -1.78 -2.73
N ILE A 17 3.19 -1.86 -4.02
CA ILE A 17 2.26 -2.28 -5.07
C ILE A 17 2.63 -3.71 -5.44
N ILE A 18 1.79 -4.66 -5.04
CA ILE A 18 1.98 -6.08 -5.34
C ILE A 18 1.13 -6.44 -6.56
N ASP A 19 1.81 -6.74 -7.66
CA ASP A 19 1.17 -7.17 -8.89
C ASP A 19 1.13 -8.70 -8.96
N ASP A 20 -0.09 -9.23 -8.95
CA ASP A 20 -0.39 -10.67 -8.90
C ASP A 20 -0.57 -11.26 -10.31
N GLY A 21 0.37 -10.98 -11.19
CA GLY A 21 0.41 -11.55 -12.54
C GLY A 21 -0.47 -10.82 -13.55
N SER A 22 -0.54 -9.49 -13.47
CA SER A 22 -1.23 -8.67 -14.47
C SER A 22 -0.66 -8.94 -15.86
N THR A 23 -1.53 -9.08 -16.85
CA THR A 23 -1.19 -9.32 -18.26
C THR A 23 -1.33 -8.08 -19.13
N ASP A 24 -1.66 -6.94 -18.50
CA ASP A 24 -1.87 -5.65 -19.15
C ASP A 24 -0.66 -4.72 -18.95
N ASN A 25 -0.86 -3.42 -19.19
CA ASN A 25 0.20 -2.42 -19.10
C ASN A 25 0.46 -1.93 -17.66
N THR A 26 -0.01 -2.63 -16.62
CA THR A 26 0.12 -2.20 -15.21
C THR A 26 1.57 -1.92 -14.82
N ALA A 27 2.50 -2.82 -15.14
CA ALA A 27 3.93 -2.62 -14.86
C ALA A 27 4.47 -1.32 -15.50
N SER A 28 4.15 -1.10 -16.77
CA SER A 28 4.58 0.10 -17.52
C SER A 28 3.97 1.38 -16.94
N ILE A 29 2.71 1.35 -16.51
CA ILE A 29 2.05 2.51 -15.89
C ILE A 29 2.74 2.84 -14.58
N ILE A 30 3.03 1.84 -13.75
CA ILE A 30 3.65 2.06 -12.45
C ILE A 30 5.07 2.60 -12.60
N ASP A 31 5.86 2.01 -13.50
CA ASP A 31 7.23 2.47 -13.76
C ASP A 31 7.26 3.92 -14.26
N ASN A 32 6.42 4.27 -15.23
CA ASN A 32 6.36 5.63 -15.78
C ASN A 32 5.93 6.70 -14.78
N ASN A 33 5.06 6.35 -13.82
CA ASN A 33 4.49 7.33 -12.88
C ASN A 33 5.22 7.38 -11.52
N PHE A 34 5.78 6.26 -11.06
CA PHE A 34 6.24 6.13 -9.67
C PHE A 34 7.69 5.64 -9.51
N SER A 35 8.42 5.35 -10.59
CA SER A 35 9.85 4.94 -10.52
C SER A 35 10.75 5.94 -9.77
N LYS A 36 10.37 7.22 -9.73
CA LYS A 36 11.11 8.27 -9.02
C LYS A 36 10.64 8.49 -7.57
N CYS A 37 9.52 7.89 -7.18
CA CYS A 37 8.97 8.00 -5.83
C CYS A 37 9.70 7.03 -4.90
N ARG A 38 10.60 7.55 -4.04
CA ARG A 38 11.41 6.72 -3.14
C ARG A 38 10.57 5.88 -2.16
N ASN A 39 9.36 6.32 -1.86
CA ASN A 39 8.44 5.64 -0.97
C ASN A 39 7.48 4.67 -1.68
N VAL A 40 7.58 4.49 -2.99
CA VAL A 40 6.76 3.55 -3.76
C VAL A 40 7.65 2.42 -4.26
N ARG A 41 7.27 1.17 -3.95
CA ARG A 41 7.95 -0.03 -4.44
C ARG A 41 6.96 -0.91 -5.17
N TYR A 42 7.30 -1.26 -6.40
CA TYR A 42 6.55 -2.20 -7.21
C TYR A 42 7.18 -3.59 -7.11
N ILE A 43 6.35 -4.61 -6.90
CA ILE A 43 6.77 -6.01 -6.82
C ILE A 43 5.85 -6.84 -7.69
N TYR A 44 6.41 -7.39 -8.76
CA TYR A 44 5.74 -8.37 -9.61
C TYR A 44 5.87 -9.78 -9.03
N LYS A 45 4.82 -10.57 -9.19
CA LYS A 45 4.74 -11.97 -8.79
C LYS A 45 3.84 -12.73 -9.78
N GLU A 46 4.09 -14.03 -9.96
CA GLU A 46 3.17 -14.90 -10.72
C GLU A 46 1.80 -15.02 -10.01
N ASN A 47 0.72 -15.09 -10.80
CA ASN A 47 -0.66 -15.14 -10.27
C ASN A 47 -0.84 -16.27 -9.26
N GLY A 48 -1.18 -15.91 -8.03
CA GLY A 48 -1.50 -16.84 -6.93
C GLY A 48 -2.70 -16.39 -6.09
N GLY A 49 -3.45 -15.40 -6.54
CA GLY A 49 -4.61 -14.83 -5.87
C GLY A 49 -4.28 -13.75 -4.82
N LYS A 50 -5.32 -12.99 -4.45
CA LYS A 50 -5.26 -11.85 -3.50
C LYS A 50 -4.53 -12.18 -2.19
N ALA A 51 -4.83 -13.32 -1.57
CA ALA A 51 -4.19 -13.70 -0.31
C ALA A 51 -2.68 -13.90 -0.46
N SER A 52 -2.23 -14.45 -1.59
CA SER A 52 -0.81 -14.64 -1.88
C SER A 52 -0.11 -13.31 -2.10
N ALA A 53 -0.75 -12.37 -2.79
CA ALA A 53 -0.25 -11.01 -2.97
C ALA A 53 -0.16 -10.23 -1.64
N LEU A 54 -1.20 -10.31 -0.80
CA LEU A 54 -1.22 -9.66 0.52
C LEU A 54 -0.11 -10.22 1.43
N ASN A 55 0.07 -11.54 1.47
CA ASN A 55 1.12 -12.15 2.27
C ASN A 55 2.52 -11.70 1.82
N LEU A 56 2.75 -11.61 0.51
CA LEU A 56 4.00 -11.05 -0.01
C LEU A 56 4.17 -9.58 0.40
N GLY A 57 3.12 -8.77 0.33
CA GLY A 57 3.14 -7.39 0.79
C GLY A 57 3.52 -7.27 2.26
N ILE A 58 2.90 -8.09 3.13
CA ILE A 58 3.20 -8.14 4.57
C ILE A 58 4.65 -8.55 4.83
N GLU A 59 5.16 -9.56 4.11
CA GLU A 59 6.54 -10.02 4.26
C GLU A 59 7.57 -8.95 3.86
N LYS A 60 7.23 -8.08 2.90
CA LYS A 60 8.15 -7.07 2.35
C LYS A 60 8.00 -5.68 2.98
N ALA A 61 6.95 -5.47 3.79
CA ALA A 61 6.68 -4.23 4.50
C ALA A 61 7.69 -4.03 5.63
N ILE A 62 8.12 -2.79 5.83
CA ILE A 62 9.03 -2.42 6.92
C ILE A 62 8.38 -1.53 7.99
N GLY A 63 7.12 -1.12 7.77
CA GLY A 63 6.37 -0.29 8.71
C GLY A 63 5.76 -1.08 9.87
N ASP A 64 5.53 -0.39 10.99
CA ASP A 64 4.93 -0.98 12.20
C ASP A 64 3.43 -1.26 12.04
N VAL A 65 2.74 -0.49 11.19
CA VAL A 65 1.32 -0.64 10.89
C VAL A 65 1.15 -0.95 9.41
N ILE A 66 0.43 -2.04 9.13
CA ILE A 66 0.11 -2.46 7.76
C ILE A 66 -1.32 -2.05 7.45
N VAL A 67 -1.48 -1.21 6.43
CA VAL A 67 -2.77 -0.83 5.88
C VAL A 67 -2.95 -1.52 4.53
N THR A 68 -3.89 -2.46 4.45
CA THR A 68 -4.24 -3.13 3.19
C THR A 68 -5.40 -2.41 2.53
N ILE A 69 -5.30 -2.17 1.23
CA ILE A 69 -6.33 -1.46 0.46
C ILE A 69 -6.67 -2.23 -0.81
N ASP A 70 -7.92 -2.09 -1.25
CA ASP A 70 -8.31 -2.52 -2.59
C ASP A 70 -7.96 -1.44 -3.61
N ALA A 71 -7.69 -1.87 -4.85
CA ALA A 71 -7.23 -1.01 -5.94
C ALA A 71 -8.18 0.15 -6.27
N ASP A 72 -9.45 0.08 -5.86
CA ASP A 72 -10.50 1.07 -6.13
C ASP A 72 -10.81 2.00 -4.94
N THR A 73 -9.92 2.08 -3.94
CA THR A 73 -10.13 2.90 -2.73
C THR A 73 -9.60 4.33 -2.90
N ILE A 74 -10.39 5.34 -2.51
CA ILE A 74 -9.97 6.75 -2.49
C ILE A 74 -9.68 7.18 -1.05
N PHE A 75 -8.47 7.68 -0.82
CA PHE A 75 -8.05 8.24 0.47
C PHE A 75 -8.31 9.73 0.50
N THR A 76 -8.84 10.22 1.63
CA THR A 76 -8.78 11.64 1.99
C THR A 76 -7.51 11.92 2.81
N ASN A 77 -7.06 13.17 2.88
CA ASN A 77 -5.78 13.53 3.51
C ASN A 77 -5.61 13.01 4.95
N SER A 78 -6.70 12.89 5.72
CA SER A 78 -6.69 12.43 7.12
C SER A 78 -6.91 10.93 7.31
N THR A 79 -7.16 10.16 6.23
CA THR A 79 -7.53 8.73 6.32
C THR A 79 -6.47 7.91 7.05
N ILE A 80 -5.19 8.11 6.70
CA ILE A 80 -4.09 7.38 7.32
C ILE A 80 -3.95 7.74 8.80
N ASN A 81 -4.06 9.02 9.14
CA ASN A 81 -4.03 9.46 10.53
C ASN A 81 -5.15 8.80 11.36
N HIS A 82 -6.37 8.70 10.82
CA HIS A 82 -7.47 8.03 11.52
C HIS A 82 -7.27 6.52 11.70
N LEU A 83 -6.63 5.85 10.73
CA LEU A 83 -6.31 4.43 10.85
C LEU A 83 -5.19 4.16 11.85
N VAL A 84 -4.19 5.04 11.92
CA VAL A 84 -3.00 4.85 12.76
C VAL A 84 -3.22 5.31 14.20
N ASN A 85 -3.98 6.40 14.42
CA ASN A 85 -4.17 6.98 15.76
C ASN A 85 -4.59 5.98 16.85
N PRO A 86 -5.52 5.03 16.60
CA PRO A 86 -5.92 4.06 17.63
C PRO A 86 -4.80 3.13 18.10
N PHE A 87 -3.76 2.88 17.29
CA PHE A 87 -2.61 2.07 17.68
C PHE A 87 -1.70 2.75 18.72
N SER A 88 -2.00 4.00 19.11
CA SER A 88 -1.38 4.63 20.28
C SER A 88 -1.74 3.91 21.59
N ASP A 89 -2.84 3.17 21.60
CA ASP A 89 -3.18 2.23 22.67
C ASP A 89 -2.52 0.86 22.38
N PRO A 90 -1.59 0.38 23.23
CA PRO A 90 -0.90 -0.89 23.00
C PRO A 90 -1.82 -2.13 23.05
N LEU A 91 -3.08 -1.99 23.48
CA LEU A 91 -4.08 -3.05 23.45
C LEU A 91 -4.83 -3.15 22.11
N VAL A 92 -4.67 -2.16 21.22
CA VAL A 92 -5.32 -2.15 19.90
C VAL A 92 -4.47 -2.90 18.89
N ALA A 93 -5.02 -3.99 18.35
CA ALA A 93 -4.35 -4.83 17.35
C ALA A 93 -4.89 -4.64 15.92
N ALA A 94 -6.09 -4.08 15.75
CA ALA A 94 -6.71 -3.88 14.43
C ALA A 94 -7.70 -2.70 14.42
N VAL A 95 -7.76 -2.01 13.28
CA VAL A 95 -8.65 -0.87 12.99
C VAL A 95 -9.21 -1.05 11.58
N SER A 96 -10.47 -0.69 11.34
CA SER A 96 -11.15 -0.79 10.04
C SER A 96 -11.92 0.48 9.68
#